data_AF-A0A7W1Q192-F1
#
_entry.id   AF-A0A7W1Q192-F1
#
_cell.length_a   1.000
_cell.length_b   1.000
_cell.length_c   1.000
_cell.angle_alpha   90.00
_cell.angle_beta   90.00
_cell.angle_gamma   90.00
#
_symmetry.space_group_name_H-M   'P 1'
#
loop_
_entity.id
_entity.type
_entity.pdbx_description
1 polymer ?
#
loop_
_entity_poly.entity_id
_entity_poly.type
_entity_poly.pdbx_seq_one_letter_code
_entity_poly.pdbx_strand_id
1 'polypeptide(L)'
;MRTQRFSAWDGTQDPLGPDVDEIFDRLSEDVFHGWDFETALRRMLSQGWRDRSGRRLMGLEEMTERLARQRRKQLERYSLDGVFDDITEKLDNVVRLERQGIAERLESVDDDSGRRILERVAAKRREQLAALPADAGGVIRELQGY
;
A
#
# COMPACT_ATOMS: atom_id res chain seq x y z
N MET A 1 -5.22 28.53 4.47
CA MET A 1 -5.57 27.10 4.56
C MET A 1 -6.16 26.83 5.94
N ARG A 2 -7.37 26.27 6.06
CA ARG A 2 -7.95 25.88 7.36
C ARG A 2 -7.27 24.59 7.81
N THR A 3 -6.46 24.66 8.87
CA THR A 3 -5.90 23.47 9.54
C THR A 3 -7.01 22.73 10.28
N GLN A 4 -7.37 21.55 9.80
CA GLN A 4 -8.30 20.63 10.47
C GLN A 4 -7.52 19.87 11.55
N ARG A 5 -7.92 20.01 12.81
CA ARG A 5 -7.28 19.36 13.97
C ARG A 5 -8.20 18.25 14.46
N PHE A 6 -7.76 17.00 14.33
CA PHE A 6 -8.49 15.85 14.86
C PHE A 6 -8.11 15.64 16.33
N SER A 7 -9.09 15.33 17.17
CA SER A 7 -8.89 15.02 18.59
C SER A 7 -9.69 13.76 18.94
N ALA A 8 -9.26 13.04 19.99
CA ALA A 8 -10.01 11.91 20.52
C ALA A 8 -11.36 12.39 21.07
N TRP A 9 -12.40 11.58 20.92
CA TRP A 9 -13.74 11.88 21.42
C TRP A 9 -13.75 11.96 22.94
N ASP A 10 -14.01 13.14 23.51
CA ASP A 10 -14.08 13.40 24.95
C ASP A 10 -15.51 13.77 25.42
N GLY A 11 -16.48 13.77 24.51
CA GLY A 11 -17.89 14.06 24.79
C GLY A 11 -18.21 15.55 24.84
N THR A 12 -17.22 16.44 24.74
CA THR A 12 -17.43 17.88 24.56
C THR A 12 -17.51 18.30 23.10
N GLN A 13 -17.19 17.39 22.17
CA GLN A 13 -17.39 17.61 20.75
C GLN A 13 -18.88 17.57 20.43
N ASP A 14 -19.37 18.59 19.74
CA ASP A 14 -20.67 18.56 19.10
C ASP A 14 -20.56 17.81 17.76
N PRO A 15 -21.05 16.55 17.66
CA PRO A 15 -20.91 15.74 16.46
C PRO A 15 -21.90 16.14 15.36
N LEU A 16 -22.97 16.84 15.74
CA LEU A 16 -24.06 17.21 14.85
C LEU A 16 -23.92 18.68 14.39
N GLY A 17 -23.18 19.48 15.15
CA GLY A 17 -22.84 20.85 14.80
C GLY A 17 -24.02 21.81 14.96
N PRO A 18 -23.87 23.05 14.47
CA PRO A 18 -24.89 24.11 14.63
C PRO A 18 -26.20 23.85 13.86
N ASP A 19 -26.25 22.82 13.00
CA ASP A 19 -27.39 22.53 12.12
C ASP A 19 -28.37 21.51 12.74
N VAL A 20 -28.28 21.25 14.05
CA VAL A 20 -29.13 20.30 14.80
C VAL A 20 -30.62 20.59 14.65
N ASP A 21 -31.02 21.86 14.70
CA ASP A 21 -32.43 22.23 14.59
C ASP A 21 -33.00 21.91 13.19
N GLU A 22 -32.21 22.13 12.13
CA GLU A 22 -32.58 21.74 10.76
C GLU A 22 -32.69 20.22 10.58
N ILE A 23 -31.88 19.44 11.33
CA ILE A 23 -31.98 17.97 11.35
C ILE A 23 -33.34 17.55 11.92
N PHE A 24 -33.74 18.13 13.05
CA PHE A 24 -35.00 17.79 13.71
C PHE A 24 -36.21 18.24 12.90
N ASP A 25 -36.17 19.39 12.26
CA ASP A 25 -37.24 19.87 11.37
C ASP A 25 -37.50 18.86 10.24
N ARG A 26 -36.43 18.38 9.59
CA ARG A 26 -36.56 17.41 8.49
C ARG A 26 -37.01 16.02 8.96
N LEU A 27 -36.49 15.59 10.10
CA LEU A 27 -36.90 14.33 10.73
C LEU A 27 -38.37 14.37 11.12
N SER A 28 -38.86 15.53 11.59
CA SER A 28 -40.28 15.75 11.88
C SER A 28 -41.11 15.68 10.61
N GLU A 29 -40.64 16.27 9.50
CA GLU A 29 -41.32 16.23 8.20
C GLU A 29 -41.46 14.78 7.71
N ASP A 30 -40.42 13.96 7.77
CA ASP A 30 -40.48 12.55 7.40
C ASP A 30 -41.44 11.75 8.30
N VAL A 31 -41.50 12.05 9.61
CA VAL A 31 -42.46 11.43 10.55
C VAL A 31 -43.90 11.85 10.24
N PHE A 32 -44.13 13.12 9.89
CA PHE A 32 -45.45 13.61 9.47
C PHE A 32 -45.93 12.97 8.17
N HIS A 33 -45.03 12.51 7.30
CA HIS A 33 -45.36 11.76 6.09
C HIS A 33 -45.68 10.27 6.34
N GLY A 34 -45.79 9.84 7.60
CA GLY A 34 -46.27 8.51 7.99
C GLY A 34 -45.18 7.48 8.27
N TRP A 35 -43.92 7.90 8.36
CA TRP A 35 -42.82 7.03 8.75
C TRP A 35 -42.67 6.99 10.28
N ASP A 36 -42.34 5.82 10.82
CA ASP A 36 -41.90 5.71 12.20
C ASP A 36 -40.56 6.44 12.40
N PHE A 37 -40.42 7.18 13.49
CA PHE A 37 -39.27 8.04 13.78
C PHE A 37 -37.95 7.25 13.75
N GLU A 38 -37.96 6.02 14.28
CA GLU A 38 -36.78 5.15 14.26
C GLU A 38 -36.33 4.85 12.82
N THR A 39 -37.30 4.64 11.92
CA THR A 39 -37.03 4.33 10.51
C THR A 39 -36.47 5.55 9.78
N ALA A 40 -37.04 6.73 10.02
CA ALA A 40 -36.56 7.99 9.44
C ALA A 40 -35.12 8.30 9.89
N LEU A 41 -34.84 8.15 11.20
CA LEU A 41 -33.50 8.36 11.76
C LEU A 41 -32.50 7.36 11.19
N ARG A 42 -32.85 6.07 11.13
CA ARG A 42 -31.99 5.02 10.58
C ARG A 42 -31.63 5.30 9.12
N ARG A 43 -32.61 5.70 8.32
CA ARG A 43 -32.40 6.05 6.90
C ARG A 43 -31.52 7.29 6.74
N MET A 44 -31.76 8.32 7.55
CA MET A 44 -30.93 9.53 7.54
C MET A 44 -29.47 9.21 7.89
N LEU A 45 -29.24 8.37 8.90
CA LEU A 45 -27.89 7.95 9.29
C LEU A 45 -27.21 7.08 8.22
N SER A 46 -27.95 6.18 7.56
CA SER A 46 -27.36 5.30 6.54
C SER A 46 -27.04 6.05 5.25
N GLN A 47 -27.98 6.87 4.74
CA GLN A 47 -27.87 7.55 3.44
C GLN A 47 -27.23 8.95 3.54
N GLY A 48 -27.19 9.53 4.73
CA GLY A 48 -26.83 10.92 4.96
C GLY A 48 -27.99 11.85 4.62
N TRP A 49 -27.72 13.15 4.62
CA TRP A 49 -28.75 14.15 4.35
C TRP A 49 -28.17 15.40 3.68
N ARG A 50 -29.06 16.25 3.19
CA ARG A 50 -28.74 17.57 2.64
C ARG A 50 -29.57 18.62 3.37
N ASP A 51 -28.92 19.67 3.80
CA ASP A 51 -29.61 20.82 4.38
C ASP A 51 -30.23 21.71 3.30
N ARG A 52 -30.98 22.73 3.72
CA ARG A 52 -31.62 23.70 2.82
C ARG A 52 -30.60 24.59 2.10
N SER A 53 -29.41 24.74 2.69
CA SER A 53 -28.27 25.47 2.11
C SER A 53 -27.50 24.65 1.07
N GLY A 54 -27.89 23.40 0.83
CA GLY A 54 -27.24 22.47 -0.09
C GLY A 54 -25.98 21.78 0.47
N ARG A 55 -25.62 21.99 1.73
CA ARG A 55 -24.53 21.26 2.40
C ARG A 55 -24.98 19.82 2.60
N ARG A 56 -24.14 18.90 2.14
CA ARG A 56 -24.39 17.45 2.20
C ARG A 56 -23.60 16.84 3.35
N LEU A 57 -24.30 16.20 4.26
CA LEU A 57 -23.72 15.35 5.28
C LEU A 57 -23.73 13.89 4.80
N MET A 58 -22.59 13.25 4.99
CA MET A 58 -22.31 11.92 4.48
C MET A 58 -23.01 10.87 5.35
N GLY A 59 -23.60 9.86 4.72
CA GLY A 59 -24.17 8.72 5.44
C GLY A 59 -23.09 7.71 5.88
N LEU A 60 -23.43 6.85 6.83
CA LEU A 60 -22.55 5.78 7.31
C LEU A 60 -22.15 4.81 6.19
N GLU A 61 -23.03 4.53 5.24
CA GLU A 61 -22.73 3.69 4.08
C GLU A 61 -21.63 4.32 3.22
N GLU A 62 -21.73 5.61 2.92
CA GLU A 62 -20.73 6.32 2.12
C GLU A 62 -19.39 6.48 2.89
N MET A 63 -19.44 6.67 4.21
CA MET A 63 -18.23 6.70 5.04
C MET A 63 -17.50 5.35 5.05
N THR A 64 -18.23 4.25 5.22
CA THR A 64 -17.64 2.89 5.20
C THR A 64 -17.09 2.56 3.83
N GLU A 65 -17.77 2.94 2.75
CA GLU A 65 -17.29 2.76 1.39
C GLU A 65 -16.01 3.57 1.13
N ARG A 66 -15.95 4.81 1.63
CA ARG A 66 -14.76 5.65 1.56
C ARG A 66 -13.59 5.05 2.35
N LEU A 67 -13.86 4.51 3.54
CA LEU A 67 -12.85 3.82 4.34
C LEU A 67 -12.33 2.57 3.62
N ALA A 68 -13.21 1.78 3.01
CA ALA A 68 -12.84 0.60 2.23
C ALA A 68 -11.99 0.98 1.01
N ARG A 69 -12.35 2.06 0.28
CA ARG A 69 -11.54 2.61 -0.82
C ARG A 69 -10.16 3.05 -0.33
N GLN A 70 -10.09 3.74 0.81
CA GLN A 70 -8.82 4.18 1.38
C GLN A 70 -7.95 2.98 1.78
N ARG A 71 -8.55 1.95 2.40
CA ARG A 71 -7.84 0.71 2.72
C ARG A 71 -7.26 0.05 1.47
N ARG A 72 -8.07 -0.10 0.41
CA ARG A 72 -7.58 -0.67 -0.86
C ARG A 72 -6.41 0.13 -1.44
N LYS A 73 -6.53 1.45 -1.49
CA LYS A 73 -5.44 2.32 -1.99
C LYS A 73 -4.16 2.20 -1.17
N GLN A 74 -4.27 2.02 0.15
CA GLN A 74 -3.09 1.79 0.99
C GLN A 74 -2.48 0.41 0.71
N LEU A 75 -3.31 -0.62 0.55
CA LEU A 75 -2.84 -1.96 0.21
C LEU A 75 -2.22 -2.02 -1.19
N GLU A 76 -2.74 -1.29 -2.18
CA GLU A 76 -2.12 -1.17 -3.51
C GLU A 76 -0.80 -0.39 -3.46
N ARG A 77 -0.75 0.71 -2.70
CA ARG A 77 0.49 1.50 -2.55
C ARG A 77 1.61 0.71 -1.89
N TYR A 78 1.27 -0.13 -0.92
CA TYR A 78 2.22 -0.92 -0.15
C TYR A 78 2.10 -2.41 -0.45
N SER A 79 1.53 -2.80 -1.60
CA SER A 79 1.43 -4.21 -1.96
C SER A 79 2.86 -4.70 -2.09
N LEU A 80 3.25 -5.53 -1.12
CA LEU A 80 4.59 -6.04 -0.97
C LEU A 80 5.04 -6.79 -2.24
N ASP A 81 4.09 -7.40 -2.96
CA ASP A 81 4.33 -8.07 -4.25
C ASP A 81 5.11 -7.19 -5.23
N GLY A 82 4.69 -5.94 -5.46
CA GLY A 82 5.40 -5.06 -6.40
C GLY A 82 6.81 -4.67 -5.93
N VAL A 83 7.01 -4.51 -4.62
CA VAL A 83 8.35 -4.22 -4.07
C VAL A 83 9.24 -5.45 -4.15
N PHE A 84 8.70 -6.65 -3.94
CA PHE A 84 9.44 -7.90 -4.07
C PHE A 84 9.77 -8.22 -5.53
N ASP A 85 8.89 -7.92 -6.46
CA ASP A 85 9.15 -8.04 -7.91
C ASP A 85 10.31 -7.13 -8.32
N ASP A 86 10.29 -5.85 -7.91
CA ASP A 86 11.39 -4.89 -8.16
C ASP A 86 12.73 -5.36 -7.57
N ILE A 87 12.71 -5.96 -6.37
CA ILE A 87 13.91 -6.50 -5.72
C ILE A 87 14.42 -7.71 -6.51
N THR A 88 13.53 -8.61 -6.92
CA THR A 88 13.88 -9.80 -7.71
C THR A 88 14.51 -9.41 -9.03
N GLU A 89 13.93 -8.44 -9.76
CA GLU A 89 14.50 -7.93 -11.01
C GLU A 89 15.90 -7.32 -10.80
N LYS A 90 16.10 -6.57 -9.72
CA LYS A 90 17.42 -6.00 -9.39
C LYS A 90 18.44 -7.09 -9.07
N LEU A 91 18.06 -8.12 -8.33
CA LEU A 91 18.94 -9.24 -8.01
C LEU A 91 19.32 -10.03 -9.27
N ASP A 92 18.37 -10.30 -10.16
CA ASP A 92 18.63 -10.94 -11.45
C ASP A 92 19.61 -10.13 -12.30
N ASN A 93 19.46 -8.80 -12.30
CA ASN A 93 20.40 -7.90 -12.96
C ASN A 93 21.81 -7.97 -12.35
N VAL A 94 21.93 -8.02 -11.03
CA VAL A 94 23.23 -8.18 -10.35
C VAL A 94 23.88 -9.51 -10.72
N VAL A 95 23.14 -10.61 -10.68
CA VAL A 95 23.65 -11.95 -11.05
C VAL A 95 24.09 -11.97 -12.51
N ARG A 96 23.33 -11.36 -13.42
CA ARG A 96 23.68 -11.24 -14.83
C ARG A 96 24.98 -10.46 -15.03
N LEU A 97 25.12 -9.31 -14.36
CA LEU A 97 26.33 -8.48 -14.41
C LEU A 97 27.56 -9.23 -13.87
N GLU A 98 27.41 -9.98 -12.77
CA GLU A 98 28.53 -10.75 -12.21
C GLU A 98 28.96 -11.88 -13.16
N ARG A 99 28.00 -12.60 -13.78
CA ARG A 99 28.30 -13.62 -14.79
C ARG A 99 29.07 -13.04 -15.98
N GLN A 100 28.63 -11.87 -16.47
CA GLN A 100 29.30 -11.16 -17.55
C GLN A 100 30.71 -10.71 -17.14
N GLY A 101 30.86 -10.09 -15.97
CA GLY A 101 32.16 -9.63 -15.48
C GLY A 101 33.14 -10.78 -15.21
N ILE A 102 32.67 -11.98 -14.87
CA ILE A 102 33.52 -13.19 -14.80
C ILE A 102 34.02 -13.59 -16.18
N ALA A 103 33.16 -13.55 -17.21
CA ALA A 103 33.55 -13.88 -18.58
C ALA A 103 34.56 -12.86 -19.14
N GLU A 104 34.30 -11.56 -18.97
CA GLU A 104 35.19 -10.48 -19.42
C GLU A 104 36.58 -10.58 -18.76
N ARG A 105 36.64 -10.82 -17.44
CA ARG A 105 37.92 -11.00 -16.74
C ARG A 105 38.71 -12.20 -17.26
N LEU A 106 38.01 -13.27 -17.64
CA LEU A 106 38.66 -14.45 -18.21
C LEU A 106 39.23 -14.19 -19.60
N GLU A 107 38.57 -13.37 -20.41
CA GLU A 107 39.03 -12.96 -21.73
C GLU A 107 40.17 -11.94 -21.67
N SER A 108 40.20 -11.09 -20.64
CA SER A 108 41.20 -10.01 -20.49
C SER A 108 42.60 -10.46 -20.03
N VAL A 109 42.80 -11.75 -19.75
CA VAL A 109 44.05 -12.27 -19.19
C VAL A 109 44.86 -12.97 -20.27
N ASP A 110 45.98 -12.35 -20.63
CA ASP A 110 46.90 -12.87 -21.65
C ASP A 110 47.93 -13.88 -21.10
N ASP A 111 48.16 -13.90 -19.78
CA ASP A 111 49.11 -14.81 -19.14
C ASP A 111 48.49 -16.18 -18.82
N ASP A 112 49.10 -17.25 -19.33
CA ASP A 112 48.64 -18.64 -19.17
C ASP A 112 48.62 -19.11 -17.71
N SER A 113 49.51 -18.58 -16.86
CA SER A 113 49.57 -18.96 -15.45
C SER A 113 48.47 -18.28 -14.62
N GLY A 114 48.24 -16.99 -14.87
CA GLY A 114 47.14 -16.22 -14.29
C GLY A 114 45.77 -16.73 -14.75
N ARG A 115 45.66 -17.14 -16.02
CA ARG A 115 44.42 -17.68 -16.60
C ARG A 115 43.92 -18.93 -15.88
N ARG A 116 44.79 -19.91 -15.60
CA ARG A 116 44.40 -21.16 -14.91
C ARG A 116 43.89 -20.92 -13.49
N ILE A 117 44.47 -19.94 -12.79
CA ILE A 117 44.03 -19.58 -11.44
C ILE A 117 42.66 -18.90 -11.51
N LEU A 118 42.48 -17.97 -12.45
CA LEU A 118 41.21 -17.28 -12.67
C LEU A 118 40.11 -18.23 -13.13
N GLU A 119 40.40 -19.21 -13.99
CA GLU A 119 39.45 -20.26 -14.40
C GLU A 119 38.94 -21.05 -13.19
N ARG A 120 39.82 -21.43 -12.26
CA ARG A 120 39.43 -22.16 -11.04
C ARG A 120 38.55 -21.32 -10.13
N VAL A 121 38.87 -20.04 -9.97
CA VAL A 121 38.07 -19.09 -9.16
C VAL A 121 36.73 -18.79 -9.83
N ALA A 122 36.73 -18.58 -11.15
CA ALA A 122 35.54 -18.34 -11.96
C ALA A 122 34.58 -19.54 -11.95
N ALA A 123 35.12 -20.76 -12.03
CA ALA A 123 34.32 -21.99 -11.95
C ALA A 123 33.59 -22.09 -10.61
N LYS A 124 34.31 -21.86 -9.49
CA LYS A 124 33.72 -21.86 -8.15
C LYS A 124 32.64 -20.79 -7.98
N ARG A 125 32.88 -19.58 -8.49
CA ARG A 125 31.90 -18.48 -8.46
C ARG A 125 30.66 -18.78 -9.30
N ARG A 126 30.82 -19.37 -10.49
CA ARG A 126 29.70 -19.79 -11.35
C ARG A 126 28.85 -20.86 -10.68
N GLU A 127 29.47 -21.80 -9.97
CA GLU A 127 28.77 -22.83 -9.21
C GLU A 127 27.93 -22.22 -8.07
N GLN A 128 28.50 -21.27 -7.31
CA GLN A 128 27.76 -20.52 -6.28
C GLN A 128 26.57 -19.75 -6.87
N LEU A 129 26.77 -19.08 -8.02
CA LEU A 129 25.70 -18.36 -8.72
C LEU A 129 24.65 -19.28 -9.37
N ALA A 130 24.93 -20.58 -9.53
CA ALA A 130 23.98 -21.57 -10.02
C ALA A 130 23.20 -22.24 -8.88
N ALA A 131 23.77 -22.27 -7.68
CA ALA A 131 23.15 -22.77 -6.46
C ALA A 131 22.29 -21.74 -5.72
N LEU A 132 22.12 -20.53 -6.29
CA LEU A 132 21.30 -19.48 -5.67
C LEU A 132 19.85 -19.97 -5.48
N PRO A 133 19.25 -19.71 -4.30
CA PRO A 133 17.87 -20.10 -4.02
C PRO A 133 16.89 -19.27 -4.86
N ALA A 134 15.67 -19.78 -5.03
CA ALA A 134 14.63 -19.12 -5.83
C ALA A 134 13.95 -17.93 -5.13
N ASP A 135 14.18 -17.75 -3.83
CA ASP A 135 13.61 -16.64 -3.05
C ASP A 135 14.57 -15.46 -2.92
N ALA A 136 14.04 -14.23 -3.02
CA ALA A 136 14.84 -13.01 -2.97
C ALA A 136 15.64 -12.86 -1.67
N GLY A 137 15.12 -13.34 -0.53
CA GLY A 137 15.79 -13.27 0.76
C GLY A 137 17.03 -14.15 0.85
N GLY A 138 16.96 -15.36 0.30
CA GLY A 138 18.07 -16.29 0.18
C GLY A 138 19.15 -15.77 -0.77
N VAL A 139 18.76 -15.21 -1.91
CA VAL A 139 19.70 -14.62 -2.87
C VAL A 139 20.48 -13.46 -2.23
N ILE A 140 19.81 -12.55 -1.50
CA ILE A 140 20.48 -11.45 -0.80
C ILE A 140 21.52 -11.98 0.20
N ARG A 141 21.17 -13.02 0.98
CA ARG A 141 22.07 -13.60 1.99
C ARG A 141 23.32 -14.21 1.36
N GLU A 142 23.15 -14.97 0.28
CA GLU A 142 24.26 -15.57 -0.44
C GLU A 142 25.15 -14.52 -1.11
N LEU A 143 24.56 -13.50 -1.75
CA LEU A 143 25.32 -12.40 -2.36
C LEU A 143 26.01 -11.49 -1.33
N GLN A 144 25.54 -11.42 -0.09
CA GLN A 144 26.23 -10.73 1.00
C GLN A 144 27.45 -11.51 1.52
N GLY A 145 27.42 -12.84 1.43
CA GLY A 145 28.53 -13.72 1.83
C GLY A 145 29.53 -14.03 0.70
N TYR A 146 29.26 -13.52 -0.49
CA TYR A 146 30.05 -13.69 -1.72
C TYR A 146 31.26 -12.74 -1.78
#